data_AF-A0A8H5G8U3-F1
#
_entry.id   AF-A0A8H5G8U3-F1
#
_cell.length_a   1.000
_cell.length_b   1.000
_cell.length_c   1.000
_cell.angle_alpha   90.00
_cell.angle_beta   90.00
_cell.angle_gamma   90.00
#
_symmetry.space_group_name_H-M   'P 1'
#
loop_
_entity.id
_entity.type
_entity.pdbx_description
1 polymer ?
#
loop_
_entity_poly.entity_id
_entity_poly.type
_entity_poly.pdbx_seq_one_letter_code
_entity_poly.pdbx_strand_id
1 'polypeptide(L)'
;MTNPYGPNEPAAAIWYERADMAGVDIGGIAYGVHISVFFMCAYHLLKKRTGRYKIWLLFIFVLFGLGTVNVAFDMHFSQSTWIDDRNFPGGPFAWSTRRPRRPLLTGGNAESILISFLADGLLVGVLARFNEIVK
;
A
#
# COMPACT_ATOMS: atom_id res chain seq x y z
N MET A 1 31.62 12.90 7.20
CA MET A 1 31.85 12.54 8.63
C MET A 1 31.15 11.22 8.87
N THR A 2 31.87 10.20 9.31
CA THR A 2 31.29 8.92 9.73
C THR A 2 30.55 9.13 11.04
N ASN A 3 29.25 8.81 11.07
CA ASN A 3 28.45 8.92 12.29
C ASN A 3 28.92 7.83 13.28
N PRO A 4 29.46 8.18 14.47
CA PRO A 4 29.96 7.20 15.44
C PRO A 4 28.86 6.29 16.02
N TYR A 5 27.59 6.66 15.86
CA TYR A 5 26.42 5.86 16.26
C TYR A 5 25.74 5.17 15.06
N GLY A 6 26.32 5.28 13.86
CA GLY A 6 25.78 4.68 12.64
C GLY A 6 26.09 3.19 12.52
N PRO A 7 25.31 2.44 11.71
CA PRO A 7 25.61 1.04 11.42
C PRO A 7 26.95 0.90 10.68
N ASN A 8 27.71 -0.14 11.03
CA ASN A 8 29.01 -0.44 10.41
C ASN A 8 28.80 -1.32 9.17
N GLU A 9 28.25 -0.73 8.10
CA GLU A 9 27.84 -1.41 6.88
C GLU A 9 28.34 -0.67 5.62
N PRO A 10 28.42 -1.34 4.45
CA PRO A 10 28.82 -0.70 3.20
C PRO A 10 27.90 0.49 2.85
N ALA A 11 28.47 1.59 2.34
CA ALA A 11 27.71 2.79 2.00
C ALA A 11 26.53 2.55 1.03
N ALA A 12 26.67 1.59 0.12
CA ALA A 12 25.60 1.19 -0.80
C ALA A 12 24.41 0.53 -0.08
N ALA A 13 24.66 -0.28 0.95
CA ALA A 13 23.61 -0.89 1.76
C ALA A 13 22.85 0.18 2.55
N ILE A 14 23.58 1.08 3.22
CA ILE A 14 22.98 2.20 3.97
C ILE A 14 22.15 3.11 3.06
N TRP A 15 22.60 3.36 1.82
CA TRP A 15 21.83 4.14 0.85
C TRP A 15 20.52 3.44 0.47
N TYR A 16 20.58 2.13 0.19
CA TYR A 16 19.40 1.34 -0.15
C TYR A 16 18.39 1.32 0.99
N GLU A 17 18.85 1.11 2.23
CA GLU A 17 18.00 1.12 3.43
C GLU A 17 17.27 2.45 3.63
N ARG A 18 17.96 3.57 3.37
CA ARG A 18 17.34 4.90 3.41
C ARG A 18 16.31 5.10 2.31
N ALA A 19 16.59 4.59 1.11
CA ALA A 19 15.68 4.68 -0.02
C ALA A 19 14.41 3.84 0.22
N ASP A 20 14.57 2.64 0.78
CA ASP A 20 13.47 1.76 1.18
C ASP A 20 12.58 2.43 2.24
N MET A 21 13.19 2.96 3.30
CA MET A 21 12.46 3.70 4.34
C MET A 21 11.70 4.92 3.79
N ALA A 22 12.33 5.72 2.92
CA ALA A 22 11.67 6.83 2.27
C ALA A 22 10.49 6.39 1.38
N GLY A 23 10.59 5.21 0.75
CA GLY A 23 9.50 4.61 -0.01
C GLY A 23 8.29 4.28 0.87
N VAL A 24 8.51 3.67 2.03
CA VAL A 24 7.45 3.38 3.01
C VAL A 24 6.78 4.67 3.51
N ASP A 25 7.56 5.71 3.81
CA ASP A 25 7.03 7.00 4.26
C ASP A 25 6.13 7.66 3.20
N ILE A 26 6.57 7.65 1.93
CA ILE A 26 5.78 8.14 0.79
C ILE A 26 4.50 7.30 0.62
N GLY A 27 4.59 5.98 0.81
CA GLY A 27 3.43 5.08 0.85
C GLY A 27 2.41 5.47 1.92
N GLY A 28 2.87 5.83 3.12
CA GLY A 28 2.04 6.35 4.20
C GLY A 28 1.31 7.65 3.83
N ILE A 29 1.98 8.58 3.15
CA ILE A 29 1.36 9.82 2.64
C ILE A 29 0.28 9.49 1.60
N ALA A 30 0.57 8.60 0.66
CA ALA A 30 -0.40 8.16 -0.35
C ALA A 30 -1.63 7.50 0.27
N TYR A 31 -1.45 6.72 1.35
CA TYR A 31 -2.56 6.15 2.10
C TYR A 31 -3.44 7.21 2.78
N GLY A 32 -2.87 8.32 3.24
CA GLY A 32 -3.65 9.48 3.71
C GLY A 32 -4.60 10.05 2.64
N VAL A 33 -4.14 10.11 1.39
CA VAL A 33 -4.99 10.48 0.25
C VAL A 33 -6.07 9.41 0.01
N HIS A 34 -5.70 8.13 0.10
CA HIS A 34 -6.64 7.02 -0.05
C HIS A 34 -7.80 7.09 0.97
N ILE A 35 -7.49 7.37 2.24
CA ILE A 35 -8.49 7.60 3.30
C ILE A 35 -9.44 8.75 2.91
N SER A 36 -8.88 9.87 2.44
CA SER A 36 -9.66 11.06 2.08
C SER A 36 -10.63 10.77 0.94
N VAL A 37 -10.16 10.09 -0.11
CA VAL A 37 -10.98 9.68 -1.26
C VAL A 37 -12.07 8.71 -0.83
N PHE A 38 -11.76 7.73 0.03
CA PHE A 38 -12.75 6.80 0.58
C PHE A 38 -13.91 7.53 1.27
N PHE A 39 -13.61 8.48 2.17
CA PHE A 39 -14.64 9.23 2.88
C PHE A 39 -15.47 10.13 1.95
N MET A 40 -14.85 10.78 0.96
CA MET A 40 -15.58 11.57 -0.04
C MET A 40 -16.54 10.68 -0.84
N CYS A 41 -16.06 9.55 -1.35
CA CYS A 41 -16.87 8.58 -2.08
C CYS A 41 -18.02 8.05 -1.22
N ALA A 42 -17.73 7.64 0.01
CA ALA A 42 -18.74 7.16 0.96
C ALA A 42 -19.82 8.21 1.23
N TYR A 43 -19.42 9.47 1.47
CA TYR A 43 -20.35 10.59 1.69
C TYR A 43 -21.29 10.79 0.50
N HIS A 44 -20.75 10.91 -0.71
CA HIS A 44 -21.56 11.14 -1.91
C HIS A 44 -22.50 9.98 -2.22
N LEU A 45 -22.03 8.75 -2.00
CA LEU A 45 -22.80 7.53 -2.26
C LEU A 45 -23.93 7.34 -1.25
N LEU A 46 -23.69 7.67 0.02
CA LEU A 46 -24.69 7.69 1.08
C LEU A 46 -25.71 8.82 0.94
N LYS A 47 -25.32 9.96 0.33
CA LYS A 47 -26.21 11.11 0.07
C LYS A 47 -27.14 10.87 -1.12
N LYS A 48 -26.63 10.34 -2.23
CA LYS A 48 -27.41 10.16 -3.46
C LYS A 48 -28.39 8.98 -3.38
N ARG A 49 -28.02 7.90 -2.65
CA ARG A 49 -28.81 6.66 -2.47
C ARG A 49 -29.51 6.13 -3.73
N THR A 50 -28.93 6.34 -4.91
CA THR A 50 -29.49 5.85 -6.17
C THR A 50 -29.29 4.34 -6.33
N GLY A 51 -30.00 3.71 -7.27
CA GLY A 51 -29.93 2.26 -7.51
C GLY A 51 -28.49 1.73 -7.60
N ARG A 52 -28.23 0.60 -6.92
CA ARG A 52 -26.92 -0.07 -6.70
C ARG A 52 -25.95 0.61 -5.71
N TYR A 53 -26.32 1.65 -4.96
CA TYR A 53 -25.40 2.30 -4.00
C TYR A 53 -24.76 1.34 -2.98
N LYS A 54 -25.47 0.29 -2.54
CA LYS A 54 -24.95 -0.72 -1.59
C LYS A 54 -23.78 -1.53 -2.17
N ILE A 55 -23.82 -1.85 -3.47
CA ILE A 55 -22.76 -2.60 -4.16
C ILE A 55 -21.50 -1.73 -4.26
N TRP A 56 -21.68 -0.47 -4.64
CA TRP A 56 -20.59 0.50 -4.68
C TRP A 56 -20.01 0.80 -3.29
N LEU A 57 -20.82 0.79 -2.24
CA LEU A 57 -20.35 0.93 -0.86
C LEU A 57 -19.49 -0.28 -0.48
N LEU A 58 -19.99 -1.50 -0.68
CA LEU A 58 -19.23 -2.72 -0.42
C LEU A 58 -17.87 -2.68 -1.16
N PHE A 59 -17.88 -2.30 -2.44
CA PHE A 59 -16.69 -2.17 -3.26
C PHE A 59 -15.64 -1.22 -2.66
N ILE A 60 -16.03 0.01 -2.28
CA ILE A 60 -15.08 0.96 -1.69
C ILE A 60 -14.59 0.52 -0.31
N PHE A 61 -15.41 -0.19 0.48
CA PHE A 61 -15.02 -0.74 1.78
C PHE A 61 -14.01 -1.88 1.64
N VAL A 62 -14.19 -2.75 0.65
CA VAL A 62 -13.23 -3.82 0.35
C VAL A 62 -11.90 -3.22 -0.11
N LEU A 63 -11.92 -2.24 -1.02
CA LEU A 63 -10.73 -1.52 -1.46
C LEU A 63 -9.99 -0.85 -0.29
N PHE A 64 -10.74 -0.14 0.56
CA PHE A 64 -10.18 0.53 1.72
C PHE A 64 -9.61 -0.46 2.74
N GLY A 65 -10.30 -1.57 2.97
CA GLY A 65 -9.84 -2.63 3.86
C GLY A 65 -8.53 -3.26 3.38
N LEU A 66 -8.43 -3.56 2.08
CA LEU A 66 -7.20 -4.04 1.48
C LEU A 66 -6.07 -3.00 1.65
N GLY A 67 -6.30 -1.76 1.23
CA GLY A 67 -5.38 -0.62 1.42
C GLY A 67 -4.82 -0.50 2.85
N THR A 68 -5.69 -0.68 3.83
CA THR A 68 -5.33 -0.58 5.25
C THR A 68 -4.46 -1.75 5.70
N VAL A 69 -4.75 -2.95 5.20
CA VAL A 69 -3.98 -4.15 5.50
C VAL A 69 -2.57 -4.04 4.90
N ASN A 70 -2.40 -3.46 3.71
CA ASN A 70 -1.07 -3.16 3.15
C ASN A 70 -0.21 -2.38 4.12
N VAL A 71 -0.75 -1.23 4.55
CA VAL A 71 0.02 -0.25 5.32
C VAL A 71 0.33 -0.82 6.70
N ALA A 72 -0.59 -1.58 7.28
CA ALA A 72 -0.33 -2.31 8.52
C ALA A 72 0.82 -3.32 8.35
N PHE A 73 0.87 -4.03 7.22
CA PHE A 73 1.96 -4.94 6.90
C PHE A 73 3.29 -4.20 6.68
N ASP A 74 3.30 -3.11 5.93
CA ASP A 74 4.50 -2.29 5.68
C ASP A 74 5.05 -1.69 6.98
N MET A 75 4.17 -1.24 7.88
CA MET A 75 4.56 -0.74 9.21
C MET A 75 5.16 -1.85 10.07
N HIS A 76 4.54 -3.03 10.09
CA HIS A 76 5.08 -4.17 10.85
C HIS A 76 6.39 -4.69 10.28
N PHE A 77 6.52 -4.70 8.95
CA PHE A 77 7.77 -5.02 8.26
C PHE A 77 8.85 -4.02 8.65
N SER A 78 8.56 -2.72 8.59
CA SER A 78 9.50 -1.66 8.98
C SER A 78 9.92 -1.79 10.44
N GLN A 79 8.98 -2.02 11.36
CA GLN A 79 9.30 -2.28 12.77
C GLN A 79 10.22 -3.49 12.93
N SER A 80 9.91 -4.60 12.25
CA SER A 80 10.73 -5.81 12.34
C SER A 80 12.14 -5.58 11.79
N THR A 81 12.26 -4.94 10.63
CA THR A 81 13.53 -4.66 9.94
C THR A 81 14.42 -3.68 10.73
N TRP A 82 13.83 -2.58 11.23
CA TRP A 82 14.59 -1.46 11.78
C TRP A 82 14.72 -1.47 13.30
N ILE A 83 13.83 -2.19 14.00
CA ILE A 83 13.80 -2.24 15.48
C ILE A 83 14.13 -3.65 15.97
N ASP A 84 13.31 -4.65 15.63
CA ASP A 84 13.38 -5.96 16.29
C ASP A 84 14.56 -6.82 15.80
N ASP A 85 14.79 -6.88 14.50
CA ASP A 85 15.78 -7.74 13.84
C ASP A 85 16.90 -6.92 13.16
N ARG A 86 17.16 -5.68 13.59
CA ARG A 86 18.16 -4.81 12.94
C ARG A 86 19.55 -5.41 12.85
N ASN A 87 19.97 -6.18 13.86
CA ASN A 87 21.27 -6.84 13.91
C ASN A 87 21.25 -8.25 13.28
N PHE A 88 20.27 -8.55 12.42
CA PHE A 88 20.21 -9.82 11.71
C PHE A 88 21.50 -10.05 10.89
N PRO A 89 22.02 -11.29 10.82
CA PRO A 89 23.25 -11.57 10.08
C PRO A 89 23.11 -11.20 8.60
N GLY A 90 23.94 -10.23 8.17
CA GLY A 90 23.89 -9.62 6.84
C GLY A 90 23.11 -8.31 6.75
N GLY A 91 22.65 -7.79 7.89
CA GLY A 91 21.95 -6.52 8.02
C GLY A 91 20.47 -6.56 7.64
N PRO A 92 19.78 -5.41 7.74
CA PRO A 92 18.39 -5.22 7.32
C PRO A 92 18.11 -5.70 5.89
N PHE A 93 19.06 -5.46 4.98
CA PHE A 93 18.97 -5.92 3.59
C PHE A 93 18.97 -7.45 3.45
N ALA A 94 19.77 -8.17 4.25
CA ALA A 94 19.74 -9.64 4.24
C ALA A 94 18.47 -10.18 4.91
N TRP A 95 17.92 -9.46 5.90
CA TRP A 95 16.66 -9.82 6.53
C TRP A 95 15.49 -9.76 5.53
N SER A 96 15.39 -8.68 4.75
CA SER A 96 14.32 -8.51 3.76
C SER A 96 14.36 -9.58 2.66
N THR A 97 15.56 -9.97 2.22
CA THR A 97 15.75 -10.98 1.15
C THR A 97 15.66 -12.43 1.64
N ARG A 98 15.99 -12.73 2.90
CA ARG A 98 15.96 -14.11 3.46
C ARG A 98 14.67 -14.48 4.19
N ARG A 99 13.87 -13.49 4.64
CA ARG A 99 12.54 -13.72 5.23
C ARG A 99 11.36 -13.30 4.34
N PRO A 100 11.34 -13.57 3.01
CA PRO A 100 10.18 -13.23 2.18
C PRO A 100 8.97 -14.17 2.40
N ARG A 101 9.06 -15.13 3.34
CA ARG A 101 8.07 -16.21 3.56
C ARG A 101 6.93 -15.87 4.53
N ARG A 102 6.81 -14.63 4.98
CA ARG A 102 5.67 -14.20 5.82
C ARG A 102 4.60 -13.53 4.93
N PRO A 103 3.32 -13.62 5.27
CA PRO A 103 2.20 -13.04 4.50
C PRO A 103 2.31 -11.51 4.25
N LEU A 104 3.27 -10.83 4.88
CA LEU A 104 3.58 -9.41 4.74
C LEU A 104 3.93 -9.00 3.30
N LEU A 105 4.87 -9.68 2.64
CA LEU A 105 5.32 -9.35 1.27
C LEU A 105 4.37 -9.89 0.20
N THR A 106 3.70 -11.02 0.47
CA THR A 106 2.68 -11.59 -0.42
C THR A 106 1.39 -10.77 -0.40
N GLY A 107 1.04 -10.21 0.78
CA GLY A 107 -0.13 -9.35 0.97
C GLY A 107 -0.05 -8.09 0.11
N GLY A 108 1.06 -7.35 0.17
CA GLY A 108 1.18 -6.09 -0.58
C GLY A 108 1.30 -6.24 -2.10
N ASN A 109 1.94 -7.32 -2.58
CA ASN A 109 1.95 -7.62 -4.02
C ASN A 109 0.57 -8.10 -4.52
N ALA A 110 -0.11 -8.96 -3.75
CA ALA A 110 -1.46 -9.43 -4.10
C ALA A 110 -2.47 -8.27 -4.09
N GLU A 111 -2.33 -7.35 -3.15
CA GLU A 111 -3.15 -6.16 -3.09
C GLU A 111 -2.91 -5.21 -4.26
N SER A 112 -1.66 -4.93 -4.61
CA SER A 112 -1.34 -4.05 -5.74
C SER A 112 -1.99 -4.57 -7.04
N ILE A 113 -2.01 -5.88 -7.21
CA ILE A 113 -2.72 -6.56 -8.30
C ILE A 113 -4.23 -6.38 -8.18
N LEU A 114 -4.82 -6.61 -6.99
CA LEU A 114 -6.26 -6.47 -6.76
C LEU A 114 -6.76 -5.03 -6.97
N ILE A 115 -6.02 -4.02 -6.49
CA ILE A 115 -6.35 -2.61 -6.68
C ILE A 115 -6.28 -2.25 -8.16
N SER A 116 -5.27 -2.75 -8.88
CA SER A 116 -5.14 -2.53 -10.33
C SER A 116 -6.30 -3.15 -11.10
N PHE A 117 -6.67 -4.41 -10.81
CA PHE A 117 -7.82 -5.06 -11.43
C PHE A 117 -9.15 -4.35 -11.12
N LEU A 118 -9.32 -3.85 -9.90
CA LEU A 118 -10.53 -3.11 -9.51
C LEU A 118 -10.58 -1.72 -10.16
N ALA A 119 -9.44 -1.05 -10.32
CA ALA A 119 -9.33 0.21 -11.04
C ALA A 119 -9.61 0.04 -12.54
N ASP A 120 -9.06 -1.01 -13.17
CA ASP A 120 -9.32 -1.35 -14.57
C ASP A 120 -10.79 -1.71 -14.80
N GLY A 121 -11.40 -2.46 -13.88
CA GLY A 121 -12.82 -2.78 -13.92
C GLY A 121 -13.72 -1.53 -13.86
N LEU A 122 -13.34 -0.52 -13.08
CA LEU A 122 -14.06 0.76 -13.03
C LEU A 122 -13.93 1.52 -14.35
N LEU A 123 -12.73 1.58 -14.93
CA LEU A 123 -12.48 2.27 -16.21
C LEU A 123 -13.29 1.66 -17.34
N VAL A 124 -13.32 0.32 -17.46
CA VAL A 124 -14.12 -0.37 -18.47
C VAL A 124 -15.62 -0.13 -18.25
N GLY A 125 -16.09 -0.15 -16.99
CA GLY A 125 -17.48 0.14 -16.67
C GLY A 125 -17.91 1.57 -17.03
N VAL A 126 -17.02 2.55 -16.86
CA VAL A 126 -17.25 3.95 -17.25
C VAL A 126 -17.25 4.10 -18.78
N LEU A 127 -16.31 3.47 -19.48
CA LEU A 127 -16.21 3.50 -20.95
C LEU A 127 -17.42 2.86 -21.63
N ALA A 128 -17.89 1.71 -21.12
CA ALA A 128 -19.07 1.03 -21.66
C ALA A 128 -20.32 1.92 -21.60
N ARG A 129 -20.48 2.66 -20.50
CA ARG A 129 -21.61 3.57 -20.30
C ARG A 129 -21.49 4.85 -21.13
N PHE A 130 -20.28 5.33 -21.39
CA PHE A 130 -20.06 6.45 -22.32
C PHE A 130 -20.44 6.08 -23.75
N ASN A 131 -20.10 4.86 -24.19
CA ASN A 131 -20.41 4.38 -25.53
C ASN A 131 -21.93 4.17 -25.77
N GLU A 132 -22.71 3.90 -24.72
CA GLU A 132 -24.18 3.87 -24.79
C GLU A 132 -24.82 5.26 -24.90
N ILE A 133 -24.16 6.32 -24.42
CA ILE A 133 -24.69 7.70 -24.42
C ILE A 133 -24.41 8.41 -25.75
N VAL A 134 -23.38 7.99 -26.49
CA VAL A 134 -22.94 8.60 -27.75
C VAL A 134 -23.66 8.00 -28.99
N LYS A 135 -24.45 6.95 -28.81
CA LYS A 135 -25.35 6.40 -29.85
C LYS A 135 -26.73 7.03 -29.78
#